data_AF-A0A136IP04-F1
#
_entry.id   AF-A0A136IP04-F1
#
_cell.length_a   1.000
_cell.length_b   1.000
_cell.length_c   1.000
_cell.angle_alpha   90.00
_cell.angle_beta   90.00
_cell.angle_gamma   90.00
#
_symmetry.space_group_name_H-M   'P 1'
#
loop_
_entity.id
_entity.type
_entity.pdbx_description
1 polymer ?
#
loop_
_entity_poly.entity_id
_entity_poly.type
_entity_poly.pdbx_seq_one_letter_code
_entity_poly.pdbx_strand_id
1 'polypeptide(L)'
;MFGVTTPCVNKAREILETKHGHEVFVFHATGHGGKAMERLIDEGRLDAVLDLTTTEVCDELFGGNMSAGPHRLEAAARRGIPCVVSVGATDMVNFGPRATVPEKYSESGDRLLYEHNAFVTLMRTTPEECRAVGSWIAGKLKDHAKDQSQVKVVLPKGGVSLIATPGGPFADVKADEALFEAIRQDLTGTSVEVVERTENINSDAFAECVVGLLVGML
;
A
#
# COMPACT_ATOMS: atom_id res chain seq x y z
N MET A 1 7.45 -0.57 -2.86
CA MET A 1 8.36 -1.03 -1.78
C MET A 1 8.69 0.12 -0.86
N PHE A 2 8.78 -0.12 0.44
CA PHE A 2 9.31 0.83 1.42
C PHE A 2 10.16 0.06 2.44
N GLY A 3 11.01 0.74 3.22
CA GLY A 3 11.90 0.05 4.19
C GLY A 3 11.16 -0.94 5.09
N VAL A 4 9.96 -0.55 5.54
CA VAL A 4 9.07 -1.33 6.42
C VAL A 4 8.25 -2.42 5.72
N THR A 5 8.34 -2.57 4.40
CA THR A 5 7.71 -3.64 3.61
C THR A 5 8.73 -4.42 2.76
N THR A 6 10.01 -4.13 2.93
CA THR A 6 11.11 -4.74 2.17
C THR A 6 11.12 -6.27 2.26
N PRO A 7 10.90 -6.91 3.43
CA PRO A 7 10.86 -8.38 3.50
C PRO A 7 9.83 -9.00 2.56
N CYS A 8 8.58 -8.51 2.57
CA CYS A 8 7.54 -9.00 1.67
C CYS A 8 7.92 -8.83 0.19
N VAL A 9 8.41 -7.65 -0.17
CA VAL A 9 8.76 -7.33 -1.56
C VAL A 9 9.92 -8.19 -2.05
N ASN A 10 10.97 -8.37 -1.23
CA ASN A 10 12.11 -9.20 -1.59
C ASN A 10 11.71 -10.66 -1.79
N LYS A 11 10.86 -11.19 -0.90
CA LYS A 11 10.34 -12.54 -1.02
C LYS A 11 9.48 -12.71 -2.27
N ALA A 12 8.58 -11.77 -2.53
CA ALA A 12 7.73 -11.79 -3.72
C ALA A 12 8.57 -11.74 -5.02
N ARG A 13 9.56 -10.84 -5.09
CA ARG A 13 10.50 -10.75 -6.21
C ARG A 13 11.24 -12.07 -6.42
N GLU A 14 11.82 -12.64 -5.36
CA GLU A 14 12.53 -13.93 -5.43
C GLU A 14 11.65 -15.02 -6.04
N ILE A 15 10.39 -15.13 -5.59
CA ILE A 15 9.45 -16.14 -6.11
C ILE A 15 9.13 -15.89 -7.59
N LEU A 16 8.81 -14.65 -7.97
CA LEU A 16 8.48 -14.28 -9.34
C LEU A 16 9.66 -14.55 -10.31
N GLU A 17 10.88 -14.20 -9.91
CA GLU A 17 12.08 -14.40 -10.72
C GLU A 17 12.46 -15.89 -10.80
N THR A 18 12.55 -16.57 -9.65
CA THR A 18 13.12 -17.93 -9.59
C THR A 18 12.15 -19.04 -9.97
N LYS A 19 10.86 -18.91 -9.61
CA LYS A 19 9.85 -19.94 -9.86
C LYS A 19 9.05 -19.72 -11.13
N HIS A 20 8.90 -18.46 -11.55
CA HIS A 20 8.06 -18.10 -12.70
C HIS A 20 8.84 -17.45 -13.86
N GLY A 21 10.12 -17.11 -13.67
CA GLY A 21 10.96 -16.57 -14.74
C GLY A 21 10.57 -15.17 -15.19
N HIS A 22 9.87 -14.41 -14.35
CA HIS A 22 9.46 -13.04 -14.68
C HIS A 22 10.60 -12.04 -14.44
N GLU A 23 10.66 -11.01 -15.28
CA GLU A 23 11.47 -9.82 -15.03
C GLU A 23 10.70 -8.89 -14.06
N VAL A 24 11.33 -8.50 -12.95
CA VAL A 24 10.68 -7.73 -11.89
C VAL A 24 11.31 -6.35 -11.73
N PHE A 25 10.48 -5.31 -11.85
CA PHE A 25 10.85 -3.94 -11.54
C PHE A 25 10.35 -3.54 -10.15
N VAL A 26 11.25 -3.15 -9.25
CA VAL A 26 10.89 -2.70 -7.90
C VAL A 26 10.92 -1.18 -7.83
N PHE A 27 9.79 -0.58 -7.45
CA PHE A 27 9.64 0.86 -7.26
C PHE A 27 9.60 1.20 -5.78
N HIS A 28 10.38 2.22 -5.39
CA HIS A 28 10.37 2.74 -4.02
C HIS A 28 9.24 3.76 -3.85
N ALA A 29 8.37 3.57 -2.85
CA ALA A 29 7.12 4.30 -2.68
C ALA A 29 7.33 5.70 -2.07
N THR A 30 8.13 6.55 -2.73
CA THR A 30 8.45 7.93 -2.34
C THR A 30 7.69 8.98 -3.17
N GLY A 31 6.54 8.61 -3.71
CA GLY A 31 5.74 9.40 -4.65
C GLY A 31 6.25 9.29 -6.08
N HIS A 32 7.56 9.45 -6.26
CA HIS A 32 8.21 9.32 -7.58
C HIS A 32 8.19 7.87 -8.09
N GLY A 33 8.32 6.87 -7.21
CA GLY A 33 8.27 5.48 -7.62
C GLY A 33 6.88 5.06 -8.10
N GLY A 34 5.82 5.41 -7.36
CA GLY A 34 4.45 5.21 -7.83
C GLY A 34 4.20 5.88 -9.17
N LYS A 35 4.54 7.17 -9.32
CA LYS A 35 4.43 7.89 -10.61
C LYS A 35 5.18 7.21 -11.75
N ALA A 36 6.39 6.72 -11.49
CA ALA A 36 7.18 6.00 -12.49
C ALA A 36 6.53 4.68 -12.90
N MET A 37 6.01 3.91 -11.94
CA MET A 37 5.29 2.66 -12.18
C MET A 37 4.02 2.90 -13.01
N GLU A 38 3.15 3.84 -12.58
CA GLU A 38 1.90 4.19 -13.29
C GLU A 38 2.17 4.59 -14.74
N ARG A 39 3.21 5.41 -14.97
CA ARG A 39 3.61 5.80 -16.34
C ARG A 39 4.03 4.60 -17.19
N LEU A 40 4.84 3.68 -16.65
CA LEU A 40 5.28 2.50 -17.39
C LEU A 40 4.11 1.56 -17.73
N ILE A 41 3.11 1.47 -16.86
CA ILE A 41 1.86 0.75 -17.13
C ILE A 41 1.10 1.40 -18.29
N ASP A 42 0.94 2.71 -18.28
CA ASP A 42 0.26 3.45 -19.35
C ASP A 42 1.00 3.33 -20.70
N GLU A 43 2.33 3.33 -20.67
CA GLU A 43 3.19 3.07 -21.82
C GLU A 43 3.13 1.62 -22.32
N GLY A 44 2.43 0.72 -21.61
CA GLY A 44 2.31 -0.70 -21.96
C GLY A 44 3.61 -1.48 -21.78
N ARG A 45 4.47 -1.06 -20.85
CA ARG A 45 5.78 -1.67 -20.57
C ARG A 45 5.75 -2.66 -19.40
N LEU A 46 4.63 -2.77 -18.71
CA LEU A 46 4.42 -3.70 -17.60
C LEU A 46 3.14 -4.49 -17.87
N ASP A 47 3.25 -5.82 -17.79
CA ASP A 47 2.15 -6.74 -18.07
C ASP A 47 1.26 -7.00 -16.85
N ALA A 48 1.77 -6.77 -15.65
CA ALA A 48 1.07 -7.03 -14.39
C ALA A 48 1.67 -6.21 -13.23
N VAL A 49 0.91 -6.06 -12.15
CA VAL A 49 1.31 -5.25 -10.99
C VAL A 49 1.07 -5.97 -9.68
N LEU A 50 2.12 -6.00 -8.84
CA LEU A 50 2.06 -6.39 -7.44
C LEU A 50 2.30 -5.18 -6.55
N ASP A 51 1.23 -4.45 -6.21
CA ASP A 51 1.31 -3.20 -5.47
C ASP A 51 1.20 -3.41 -3.96
N LEU A 52 2.31 -3.86 -3.36
CA LEU A 52 2.36 -4.21 -1.94
C LEU A 52 2.44 -3.01 -1.00
N THR A 53 2.71 -1.81 -1.51
CA THR A 53 3.04 -0.66 -0.65
C THR A 53 2.40 0.61 -1.18
N THR A 54 1.24 0.93 -0.63
CA THR A 54 0.36 2.02 -1.06
C THR A 54 0.42 3.25 -0.14
N THR A 55 1.49 3.36 0.67
CA THR A 55 1.75 4.49 1.59
C THR A 55 1.68 5.88 0.94
N GLU A 56 1.96 5.99 -0.37
CA GLU A 56 1.87 7.25 -1.12
C GLU A 56 0.45 7.85 -1.11
N VAL A 57 -0.58 7.04 -0.84
CA VAL A 57 -1.97 7.48 -0.64
C VAL A 57 -2.12 8.27 0.67
N CYS A 58 -1.44 7.85 1.74
CA CYS A 58 -1.46 8.57 3.02
C CYS A 58 -0.86 9.97 2.86
N ASP A 59 0.26 10.06 2.15
CA ASP A 59 0.92 11.33 1.86
C ASP A 59 0.07 12.23 0.97
N GLU A 60 -0.64 11.69 -0.03
CA GLU A 60 -1.58 12.47 -0.85
C GLU A 60 -2.74 13.03 -0.03
N LEU A 61 -3.38 12.21 0.81
CA LEU A 61 -4.56 12.61 1.57
C LEU A 61 -4.25 13.59 2.71
N PHE A 62 -3.06 13.48 3.32
CA PHE A 62 -2.73 14.19 4.55
C PHE A 62 -1.57 15.18 4.40
N GLY A 63 -1.10 15.40 3.18
CA GLY A 63 -0.09 16.42 2.86
C GLY A 63 1.32 16.02 3.27
N GLY A 64 1.65 14.73 3.16
CA GLY A 64 3.00 14.23 3.31
C GLY A 64 3.88 14.54 2.10
N ASN A 65 5.18 14.33 2.24
CA ASN A 65 6.21 14.70 1.28
C ASN A 65 6.37 13.70 0.11
N MET A 66 5.79 12.51 0.22
CA MET A 66 5.96 11.37 -0.68
C MET A 66 4.70 11.01 -1.45
N SER A 67 3.87 12.01 -1.79
CA SER A 67 2.67 11.79 -2.59
C SER A 67 3.00 11.37 -4.04
N ALA A 68 2.29 10.34 -4.53
CA ALA A 68 2.26 9.95 -5.93
C ALA A 68 1.17 10.68 -6.75
N GLY A 69 0.44 11.61 -6.14
CA GLY A 69 -0.59 12.43 -6.76
C GLY A 69 -1.96 11.73 -6.86
N PRO A 70 -2.97 12.45 -7.39
CA PRO A 70 -4.36 12.02 -7.30
C PRO A 70 -4.69 10.81 -8.17
N HIS A 71 -3.84 10.45 -9.13
CA HIS A 71 -4.03 9.33 -10.06
C HIS A 71 -3.42 8.01 -9.60
N ARG A 72 -2.89 7.96 -8.37
CA ARG A 72 -2.31 6.74 -7.83
C ARG A 72 -3.36 5.62 -7.77
N LEU A 73 -2.97 4.42 -8.18
CA LEU A 73 -3.74 3.17 -8.34
C LEU A 73 -4.65 3.10 -9.58
N GLU A 74 -4.61 4.08 -10.48
CA GLU A 74 -5.51 4.11 -11.63
C GLU A 74 -4.99 3.36 -12.85
N ALA A 75 -3.69 3.37 -13.16
CA ALA A 75 -3.20 2.94 -14.47
C ALA A 75 -3.41 1.43 -14.70
N ALA A 76 -3.08 0.59 -13.72
CA ALA A 76 -3.27 -0.86 -13.83
C ALA A 76 -4.75 -1.22 -14.01
N ALA A 77 -5.61 -0.64 -13.16
CA ALA A 77 -7.05 -0.81 -13.20
C ALA A 77 -7.63 -0.37 -14.55
N ARG A 78 -7.26 0.82 -15.03
CA ARG A 78 -7.72 1.40 -16.31
C ARG A 78 -7.25 0.61 -17.52
N ARG A 79 -6.00 0.11 -17.49
CA ARG A 79 -5.45 -0.73 -18.57
C ARG A 79 -6.06 -2.13 -18.58
N GLY A 80 -6.58 -2.57 -17.43
CA GLY A 80 -7.15 -3.91 -17.26
C GLY A 80 -6.07 -4.99 -17.24
N ILE A 81 -4.87 -4.66 -16.75
CA ILE A 81 -3.81 -5.65 -16.52
C ILE A 81 -3.98 -6.29 -15.14
N PRO A 82 -3.57 -7.56 -14.96
CA PRO A 82 -3.58 -8.23 -13.66
C PRO A 82 -2.94 -7.38 -12.56
N CYS A 83 -3.68 -7.12 -11.49
CA CYS A 83 -3.26 -6.25 -10.40
C CYS A 83 -3.63 -6.84 -9.04
N VAL A 84 -2.63 -7.08 -8.20
CA VAL A 84 -2.81 -7.43 -6.79
C VAL A 84 -2.32 -6.27 -5.94
N VAL A 85 -3.21 -5.70 -5.14
CA VAL A 85 -2.95 -4.54 -4.29
C VAL A 85 -2.96 -4.96 -2.83
N SER A 86 -2.04 -4.43 -2.03
CA SER A 86 -2.09 -4.51 -0.57
C SER A 86 -1.96 -3.13 0.05
N VAL A 87 -2.04 -3.07 1.38
CA VAL A 87 -2.08 -1.83 2.16
C VAL A 87 -0.79 -1.61 2.94
N GLY A 88 0.35 -1.98 2.36
CA GLY A 88 1.63 -1.86 3.04
C GLY A 88 2.00 -0.41 3.34
N ALA A 89 2.49 -0.20 4.56
CA ALA A 89 2.93 1.09 5.07
C ALA A 89 1.85 2.19 5.08
N THR A 90 0.56 1.85 5.07
CA THR A 90 -0.54 2.85 5.21
C THR A 90 -0.77 3.30 6.67
N ASP A 91 0.08 2.84 7.58
CA ASP A 91 0.17 3.28 8.98
C ASP A 91 0.96 4.60 9.13
N MET A 92 1.52 5.16 8.06
CA MET A 92 2.39 6.33 8.15
C MET A 92 2.17 7.37 7.06
N VAL A 93 2.33 8.64 7.44
CA VAL A 93 2.51 9.79 6.55
C VAL A 93 3.96 10.27 6.69
N ASN A 94 4.62 10.57 5.58
CA ASN A 94 6.04 10.89 5.56
C ASN A 94 6.27 12.40 5.59
N PHE A 95 7.07 12.87 6.54
CA PHE A 95 7.56 14.25 6.62
C PHE A 95 9.09 14.30 6.60
N GLY A 96 9.62 15.51 6.51
CA GLY A 96 11.04 15.78 6.65
C GLY A 96 11.54 15.66 8.10
N PRO A 97 12.60 16.40 8.47
CA PRO A 97 13.02 16.52 9.86
C PRO A 97 11.85 16.92 10.78
N ARG A 98 11.86 16.49 12.05
CA ARG A 98 10.73 16.72 13.00
C ARG A 98 10.28 18.18 13.05
N ALA A 99 11.23 19.12 13.00
CA ALA A 99 10.95 20.56 13.02
C ALA A 99 10.16 21.08 11.79
N THR A 100 10.06 20.29 10.72
CA THR A 100 9.33 20.61 9.50
C THR A 100 7.91 20.03 9.46
N VAL A 101 7.55 19.20 10.45
CA VAL A 101 6.19 18.65 10.56
C VAL A 101 5.21 19.81 10.78
N PRO A 102 4.13 19.93 9.98
CA PRO A 102 3.16 21.00 10.14
C PRO A 102 2.60 21.07 11.57
N GLU A 103 2.38 22.29 12.09
CA GLU A 103 1.97 22.51 13.48
C GLU A 103 0.69 21.74 13.87
N LYS A 104 -0.27 21.62 12.94
CA LYS A 104 -1.50 20.82 13.09
C LYS A 104 -1.25 19.32 13.36
N TYR A 105 -0.04 18.84 13.06
CA TYR A 105 0.40 17.46 13.20
C TYR A 105 1.54 17.30 14.22
N SER A 106 1.91 18.37 14.91
CA SER A 106 2.93 18.32 15.96
C SER A 106 2.37 17.64 17.23
N GLU A 107 3.19 17.55 18.29
CA GLU A 107 2.74 17.01 19.59
C GLU A 107 1.54 17.76 20.17
N SER A 108 1.40 19.07 19.91
CA SER A 108 0.20 19.82 20.30
C SER A 108 -1.05 19.44 19.49
N GLY A 109 -0.85 18.77 18.35
CA GLY A 109 -1.90 18.17 17.54
C GLY A 109 -2.25 16.73 17.93
N ASP A 110 -1.73 16.22 19.06
CA ASP A 110 -1.98 14.87 19.58
C ASP A 110 -1.64 13.75 18.57
N ARG A 111 -0.55 13.94 17.81
CA ARG A 111 -0.07 12.98 16.83
C ARG A 111 1.13 12.19 17.34
N LEU A 112 1.14 10.90 17.02
CA LEU A 112 2.29 10.03 17.27
C LEU A 112 3.32 10.18 16.14
N LEU A 113 4.47 10.78 16.46
CA LEU A 113 5.59 10.97 15.55
C LEU A 113 6.75 10.03 15.87
N TYR A 114 7.35 9.46 14.84
CA TYR A 114 8.52 8.59 14.92
C TYR A 114 9.65 9.13 14.04
N GLU A 115 10.75 9.55 14.65
CA GLU A 115 11.95 10.00 13.91
C GLU A 115 12.71 8.79 13.39
N HIS A 116 12.49 8.45 12.12
CA HIS A 116 13.18 7.34 11.48
C HIS A 116 14.67 7.64 11.31
N ASN A 117 14.99 8.88 10.96
CA ASN A 117 16.35 9.43 10.97
C ASN A 117 16.30 10.96 11.04
N ALA A 118 17.46 11.63 11.05
CA ALA A 118 17.56 13.09 11.15
C ALA A 118 16.83 13.87 10.03
N PHE A 119 16.51 13.22 8.92
CA PHE A 119 15.86 13.82 7.76
C PHE A 119 14.41 13.36 7.53
N VAL A 120 13.95 12.33 8.23
CA VAL A 120 12.64 11.71 7.99
C VAL A 120 11.91 11.44 9.29
N THR A 121 10.72 12.01 9.40
CA THR A 121 9.77 11.76 10.49
C THR A 121 8.53 11.11 9.93
N LEU A 122 8.12 10.01 10.55
CA LEU A 122 6.89 9.29 10.23
C LEU A 122 5.80 9.74 11.20
N MET A 123 4.62 10.06 10.69
CA MET A 123 3.44 10.35 11.50
C MET A 123 2.47 9.17 11.41
N ARG A 124 2.07 8.60 12.55
CA ARG A 124 1.08 7.51 12.59
C ARG A 124 -0.29 8.01 12.12
N THR A 125 -0.87 7.32 11.14
CA THR A 125 -2.26 7.56 10.70
C THR A 125 -3.26 7.14 11.79
N THR A 126 -4.32 7.93 11.98
CA THR A 126 -5.41 7.60 12.93
C THR A 126 -6.44 6.64 12.32
N PRO A 127 -7.37 6.07 13.10
CA PRO A 127 -8.45 5.24 12.54
C PRO A 127 -9.32 5.94 11.48
N GLU A 128 -9.59 7.23 11.65
CA GLU A 128 -10.35 8.03 10.69
C GLU A 128 -9.56 8.22 9.38
N GLU A 129 -8.26 8.48 9.50
CA GLU A 129 -7.36 8.62 8.35
C GLU A 129 -7.18 7.29 7.62
N CYS A 130 -7.02 6.19 8.36
CA CYS A 130 -6.98 4.83 7.83
C CYS A 130 -8.26 4.46 7.07
N ARG A 131 -9.43 4.83 7.60
CA ARG A 131 -10.71 4.68 6.90
C ARG A 131 -10.73 5.45 5.58
N ALA A 132 -10.29 6.70 5.60
CA ALA A 132 -10.22 7.53 4.39
C ALA A 132 -9.25 6.96 3.35
N VAL A 133 -8.10 6.42 3.77
CA VAL A 133 -7.16 5.70 2.90
C VAL A 133 -7.81 4.46 2.30
N GLY A 134 -8.51 3.66 3.10
CA GLY A 134 -9.22 2.47 2.62
C GLY A 134 -10.28 2.79 1.58
N SER A 135 -11.11 3.81 1.84
CA SER A 135 -12.10 4.29 0.89
C SER A 135 -11.48 4.86 -0.38
N TRP A 136 -10.35 5.56 -0.28
CA TRP A 136 -9.62 6.05 -1.45
C TRP A 136 -9.14 4.89 -2.33
N ILE A 137 -8.45 3.90 -1.73
CA ILE A 137 -7.94 2.72 -2.45
C ILE A 137 -9.10 1.97 -3.12
N ALA A 138 -10.16 1.66 -2.36
CA ALA A 138 -11.33 0.96 -2.88
C ALA A 138 -12.02 1.73 -4.01
N GLY A 139 -12.18 3.05 -3.85
CA GLY A 139 -12.73 3.94 -4.87
C GLY A 139 -11.92 3.90 -6.15
N LYS A 140 -10.59 4.03 -6.07
CA LYS A 140 -9.71 3.97 -7.25
C LYS A 140 -9.87 2.66 -8.02
N LEU A 141 -9.85 1.54 -7.31
CA LEU A 141 -9.95 0.23 -7.95
C LEU A 141 -11.35 -0.01 -8.53
N LYS A 142 -12.41 0.36 -7.81
CA LYS A 142 -13.79 0.22 -8.26
C LYS A 142 -14.10 1.09 -9.48
N ASP A 143 -13.70 2.36 -9.44
CA ASP A 143 -14.16 3.39 -10.38
C ASP A 143 -13.34 3.39 -11.68
N HIS A 144 -12.09 2.92 -11.63
CA HIS A 144 -11.19 2.92 -12.80
C HIS A 144 -10.93 1.54 -13.40
N ALA A 145 -11.31 0.45 -12.74
CA ALA A 145 -11.08 -0.89 -13.28
C ALA A 145 -11.88 -1.13 -14.57
N LYS A 146 -11.15 -1.35 -15.67
CA LYS A 146 -11.73 -1.80 -16.94
C LYS A 146 -12.31 -3.21 -16.83
N ASP A 147 -11.64 -4.07 -16.08
CA ASP A 147 -12.11 -5.40 -15.70
C ASP A 147 -11.82 -5.60 -14.21
N GLN A 148 -12.86 -5.57 -13.39
CA GLN A 148 -12.75 -5.72 -11.94
C GLN A 148 -12.28 -7.13 -11.52
N SER A 149 -12.46 -8.15 -12.37
CA SER A 149 -12.00 -9.51 -12.09
C SER A 149 -10.47 -9.68 -12.17
N GLN A 150 -9.79 -8.71 -12.80
CA GLN A 150 -8.33 -8.62 -12.87
C GLN A 150 -7.71 -7.89 -11.68
N VAL A 151 -8.52 -7.50 -10.68
CA VAL A 151 -8.06 -6.78 -9.51
C VAL A 151 -8.37 -7.59 -8.25
N LYS A 152 -7.34 -7.76 -7.42
CA LYS A 152 -7.48 -8.35 -6.09
C LYS A 152 -6.87 -7.45 -5.03
N VAL A 153 -7.50 -7.37 -3.87
CA VAL A 153 -6.99 -6.64 -2.70
C VAL A 153 -6.68 -7.64 -1.60
N VAL A 154 -5.46 -7.60 -1.04
CA VAL A 154 -5.03 -8.55 -0.01
C VAL A 154 -4.71 -7.80 1.28
N LEU A 155 -5.43 -8.14 2.36
CA LEU A 155 -5.38 -7.47 3.65
C LEU A 155 -4.56 -8.27 4.69
N PRO A 156 -3.43 -7.74 5.19
CA PRO A 156 -2.58 -8.40 6.18
C PRO A 156 -3.05 -8.11 7.62
N LYS A 157 -3.91 -8.94 8.18
CA LYS A 157 -4.50 -8.71 9.53
C LYS A 157 -3.49 -8.80 10.66
N GLY A 158 -2.30 -9.34 10.42
CA GLY A 158 -1.21 -9.37 11.40
C GLY A 158 -0.39 -8.07 11.47
N GLY A 159 -0.66 -7.09 10.62
CA GLY A 159 0.01 -5.79 10.59
C GLY A 159 0.44 -5.35 9.20
N VAL A 160 0.38 -4.05 8.95
CA VAL A 160 0.59 -3.43 7.61
C VAL A 160 2.02 -2.95 7.35
N SER A 161 2.91 -2.99 8.35
CA SER A 161 4.32 -2.59 8.21
C SER A 161 5.18 -3.28 9.26
N LEU A 162 6.51 -3.24 9.13
CA LEU A 162 7.44 -3.74 10.17
C LEU A 162 7.19 -3.09 11.54
N ILE A 163 6.73 -1.83 11.57
CA ILE A 163 6.54 -1.07 12.81
C ILE A 163 5.07 -1.01 13.28
N ALA A 164 4.12 -1.45 12.45
CA ALA A 164 2.71 -1.64 12.78
C ALA A 164 2.34 -3.13 12.90
N THR A 165 3.15 -3.88 13.65
CA THR A 165 2.84 -5.24 14.11
C THR A 165 2.68 -5.24 15.64
N PRO A 166 2.04 -6.25 16.25
CA PRO A 166 1.87 -6.30 17.71
C PRO A 166 3.18 -6.05 18.48
N GLY A 167 3.19 -5.03 19.34
CA GLY A 167 4.37 -4.59 20.11
C GLY A 167 5.27 -3.57 19.40
N GLY A 168 5.02 -3.27 18.12
CA GLY A 168 5.67 -2.21 17.36
C GLY A 168 5.18 -0.80 17.74
N PRO A 169 5.94 0.25 17.43
CA PRO A 169 5.61 1.61 17.84
C PRO A 169 4.34 2.15 17.18
N PHE A 170 3.95 1.66 15.99
CA PHE A 170 2.76 2.07 15.25
C PHE A 170 1.63 1.02 15.31
N ALA A 171 1.74 0.04 16.22
CA ALA A 171 0.71 -0.98 16.41
C ALA A 171 -0.63 -0.36 16.83
N ASP A 172 -1.65 -0.47 15.99
CA ASP A 172 -3.00 0.00 16.29
C ASP A 172 -4.04 -0.84 15.55
N VAL A 173 -4.62 -1.80 16.28
CA VAL A 173 -5.65 -2.72 15.75
C VAL A 173 -6.90 -1.97 15.30
N LYS A 174 -7.24 -0.84 15.93
CA LYS A 174 -8.44 -0.07 15.54
C LYS A 174 -8.21 0.65 14.23
N ALA A 175 -7.01 1.19 14.02
CA ALA A 175 -6.65 1.85 12.78
C ALA A 175 -6.60 0.86 11.60
N ASP A 176 -5.97 -0.30 11.82
CA ASP A 176 -5.89 -1.35 10.81
C ASP A 176 -7.28 -1.89 10.44
N GLU A 177 -8.14 -2.14 11.45
CA GLU A 177 -9.51 -2.60 11.21
C GLU A 177 -10.37 -1.53 10.51
N ALA A 178 -10.19 -0.24 10.81
CA ALA A 178 -10.90 0.84 10.14
C ALA A 178 -10.55 0.93 8.64
N LEU A 179 -9.28 0.70 8.29
CA LEU A 179 -8.79 0.59 6.92
C LEU A 179 -9.40 -0.63 6.21
N PHE A 180 -9.34 -1.80 6.84
CA PHE A 180 -9.85 -3.04 6.25
C PHE A 180 -11.36 -3.00 6.05
N GLU A 181 -12.11 -2.49 7.02
CA GLU A 181 -13.56 -2.37 6.93
C GLU A 181 -13.98 -1.41 5.82
N ALA A 182 -13.30 -0.27 5.66
CA ALA A 182 -13.57 0.65 4.56
C ALA A 182 -13.42 -0.05 3.19
N ILE A 183 -12.33 -0.82 3.01
CA ILE A 183 -12.09 -1.55 1.77
C ILE A 183 -13.19 -2.60 1.53
N ARG A 184 -13.55 -3.39 2.55
CA ARG A 184 -14.60 -4.42 2.44
C ARG A 184 -15.95 -3.80 2.06
N GLN A 185 -16.35 -2.74 2.76
CA GLN A 185 -17.62 -2.06 2.52
C GLN A 185 -17.66 -1.44 1.12
N ASP A 186 -16.64 -0.69 0.73
CA ASP A 186 -16.66 0.08 -0.51
C ASP A 186 -16.49 -0.77 -1.78
N LEU A 187 -15.97 -2.01 -1.64
CA LEU A 187 -15.90 -3.02 -2.69
C LEU A 187 -17.05 -4.03 -2.66
N THR A 188 -17.97 -3.93 -1.70
CA THR A 188 -19.14 -4.82 -1.64
C THR A 188 -19.98 -4.70 -2.91
N GLY A 189 -20.29 -5.84 -3.54
CA GLY A 189 -21.07 -5.90 -4.78
C GLY A 189 -20.27 -5.63 -6.06
N THR A 190 -18.97 -5.36 -5.95
CA THR A 190 -18.05 -5.33 -7.10
C THR A 190 -17.51 -6.72 -7.42
N SER A 191 -16.83 -6.88 -8.56
CA SER A 191 -16.08 -8.12 -8.88
C SER A 191 -14.62 -8.10 -8.40
N VAL A 192 -14.21 -7.07 -7.66
CA VAL A 192 -12.87 -7.00 -7.06
C VAL A 192 -12.81 -7.95 -5.86
N GLU A 193 -11.93 -8.94 -5.91
CA GLU A 193 -11.81 -9.92 -4.83
C GLU A 193 -11.02 -9.32 -3.64
N VAL A 194 -11.59 -9.38 -2.44
CA VAL A 194 -10.90 -9.00 -1.20
C VAL A 194 -10.50 -10.27 -0.44
N VAL A 195 -9.19 -10.49 -0.31
CA VAL A 195 -8.60 -11.64 0.36
C VAL A 195 -8.01 -11.21 1.71
N GLU A 196 -8.46 -11.84 2.78
CA GLU A 196 -7.92 -11.58 4.12
C GLU A 196 -6.90 -12.64 4.53
N ARG A 197 -5.77 -12.19 5.08
CA ARG A 197 -4.69 -13.03 5.59
C ARG A 197 -4.46 -12.75 7.06
N THR A 198 -4.35 -13.78 7.87
CA THR A 198 -4.09 -13.62 9.32
C THR A 198 -2.66 -13.16 9.59
N GLU A 199 -1.76 -13.41 8.64
CA GLU A 199 -0.36 -13.06 8.75
C GLU A 199 -0.14 -11.54 8.60
N ASN A 200 1.01 -11.06 9.10
CA ASN A 200 1.46 -9.70 8.81
C ASN A 200 2.02 -9.63 7.39
N ILE A 201 2.08 -8.41 6.85
CA ILE A 201 2.49 -8.17 5.46
C ILE A 201 3.86 -8.75 5.14
N ASN A 202 4.79 -8.78 6.10
CA ASN A 202 6.18 -9.18 5.91
C ASN A 202 6.43 -10.68 6.16
N SER A 203 5.39 -11.47 6.38
CA SER A 203 5.53 -12.92 6.46
C SER A 203 5.76 -13.55 5.08
N ASP A 204 6.56 -14.61 5.02
CA ASP A 204 6.76 -15.38 3.79
C ASP A 204 5.44 -15.93 3.22
N ALA A 205 4.53 -16.39 4.09
CA ALA A 205 3.22 -16.89 3.68
C ALA A 205 2.34 -15.81 3.02
N PHE A 206 2.42 -14.56 3.49
CA PHE A 206 1.73 -13.44 2.84
C PHE A 206 2.32 -13.17 1.44
N ALA A 207 3.65 -13.13 1.33
CA ALA A 207 4.33 -12.94 0.05
C ALA A 207 4.02 -14.06 -0.97
N GLU A 208 3.98 -15.33 -0.52
CA GLU A 208 3.59 -16.47 -1.35
C GLU A 208 2.14 -16.36 -1.83
N CYS A 209 1.22 -15.93 -0.94
CA CYS A 209 -0.18 -15.74 -1.28
C CYS A 209 -0.37 -14.67 -2.37
N VAL A 210 0.21 -13.48 -2.20
CA VAL A 210 0.03 -12.38 -3.15
C VAL A 210 0.67 -12.68 -4.51
N VAL A 211 1.80 -13.39 -4.54
CA VAL A 211 2.41 -13.85 -5.80
C VAL A 211 1.55 -14.91 -6.48
N GLY A 212 1.06 -15.90 -5.74
CA GLY A 212 0.18 -16.94 -6.29
C GLY A 212 -1.10 -16.36 -6.89
N LEU A 213 -1.68 -15.34 -6.24
CA LEU A 213 -2.84 -14.61 -6.76
C LEU A 213 -2.54 -13.86 -8.05
N LEU A 214 -1.39 -13.19 -8.14
CA LEU A 214 -1.01 -12.47 -9.35
C LEU A 214 -0.74 -13.42 -10.52
N VAL A 215 0.09 -14.45 -10.29
CA VAL A 215 0.45 -15.45 -11.31
C VAL A 215 -0.78 -16.19 -11.81
N GLY A 216 -1.77 -16.48 -10.95
CA GLY A 216 -3.02 -17.11 -11.37
C GLY A 216 -3.89 -16.26 -12.31
N MET A 217 -3.57 -14.98 -12.50
CA MET A 217 -4.24 -14.07 -13.43
C MET A 217 -3.43 -13.79 -14.71
N LEU A 218 -2.17 -14.27 -14.79
CA LEU A 218 -1.31 -14.15 -15.98
C LEU A 218 -1.64 -15.25 -17.01
#